data_AF-A0A929YGA2-F1
#
_entry.id   AF-A0A929YGA2-F1
#
_cell.length_a   1.000
_cell.length_b   1.000
_cell.length_c   1.000
_cell.angle_alpha   90.00
_cell.angle_beta   90.00
_cell.angle_gamma   90.00
#
_symmetry.space_group_name_H-M   'P 1'
#
loop_
_entity.id
_entity.type
_entity.pdbx_description
1 polymer ?
#
loop_
_entity_poly.entity_id
_entity_poly.type
_entity_poly.pdbx_seq_one_letter_code
_entity_poly.pdbx_strand_id
1 'polypeptide(L)'
;MLQVFKLQNIEEFISEIKISKLIFSSFILIAAIFAGVCCQINQTEQNANYVKKYLASKKGYYSNLVTSTRRQVTEKYYGTQATTEEFSEQFTTDFYKKISQLQDSDLKEGIVFMQLKYLNDYFTEILEQSINQEAYVTHLNRFLDLRFSGQDNFNSIKTQINNSMAAKIDQLLSKERLSVHPQVLTNFISPMVEVYYHQLISISHANTNLYQSNSALHFLILNLPIIIFLVCLIIGYFFYTSVGGRLLAFCFILIFFFISFLLQAPVSNHNIDLTYSDIIKT
;
A
#
# COMPACT_ATOMS: atom_id res chain seq x y z
N MET A 1 -49.34 -47.66 -29.19
CA MET A 1 -48.68 -46.63 -30.03
C MET A 1 -48.82 -45.26 -29.38
N LEU A 2 -48.10 -45.00 -28.28
CA LEU A 2 -48.13 -43.71 -27.58
C LEU A 2 -46.80 -43.49 -26.86
N GLN A 3 -45.71 -43.42 -27.64
CA GLN A 3 -44.38 -43.11 -27.09
C GLN A 3 -43.40 -42.48 -28.09
N VAL A 4 -43.83 -42.17 -29.32
CA VAL A 4 -42.95 -41.58 -30.36
C VAL A 4 -43.11 -40.06 -30.48
N PHE A 5 -44.19 -39.47 -29.93
CA PHE A 5 -44.51 -38.05 -30.11
C PHE A 5 -43.86 -37.07 -29.11
N LYS A 6 -43.05 -37.53 -28.15
CA LYS A 6 -42.38 -36.64 -27.18
C LYS A 6 -40.94 -36.27 -27.51
N LEU A 7 -40.27 -36.99 -28.42
CA LEU A 7 -38.90 -36.66 -28.83
C LEU A 7 -38.84 -35.63 -29.97
N GLN A 8 -39.78 -35.70 -30.92
CA GLN A 8 -39.80 -34.77 -32.07
C GLN A 8 -39.93 -33.31 -31.64
N ASN A 9 -40.76 -33.01 -30.64
CA ASN A 9 -40.91 -31.64 -30.14
C ASN A 9 -39.66 -31.11 -29.42
N ILE A 10 -38.80 -31.98 -28.88
CA ILE A 10 -37.55 -31.54 -28.23
C ILE A 10 -36.49 -31.25 -29.29
N GLU A 11 -36.35 -32.10 -30.31
CA GLU A 11 -35.47 -31.83 -31.46
C GLU A 11 -35.89 -30.58 -32.23
N GLU A 12 -37.19 -30.36 -32.41
CA GLU A 12 -37.72 -29.19 -33.09
C GLU A 12 -37.49 -27.91 -32.27
N PHE A 13 -37.68 -27.96 -30.95
CA PHE A 13 -37.39 -26.86 -30.02
C PHE A 13 -35.88 -26.57 -29.91
N ILE A 14 -35.03 -27.60 -29.95
CA ILE A 14 -33.56 -27.47 -30.02
C ILE A 14 -33.14 -26.91 -31.39
N SER A 15 -33.84 -27.24 -32.47
CA SER A 15 -33.57 -26.68 -33.81
C SER A 15 -33.99 -25.22 -33.93
N GLU A 16 -35.04 -24.81 -33.20
CA GLU A 16 -35.57 -23.44 -33.19
C GLU A 16 -34.68 -22.48 -32.38
N ILE A 17 -34.02 -23.01 -31.34
CA ILE A 17 -32.83 -22.39 -30.76
C ILE A 17 -31.72 -22.55 -31.79
N LYS A 18 -31.69 -21.67 -32.80
CA LYS A 18 -30.55 -21.56 -33.73
C LYS A 18 -29.28 -21.64 -32.88
N ILE A 19 -28.49 -22.71 -33.04
CA ILE A 19 -27.25 -22.94 -32.30
C ILE A 19 -26.35 -21.70 -32.32
N SER A 20 -26.46 -20.87 -33.38
CA SER A 20 -25.83 -19.55 -33.47
C SER A 20 -26.27 -18.56 -32.38
N LYS A 21 -27.55 -18.51 -31.97
CA LYS A 21 -28.06 -17.68 -30.87
C LYS A 21 -27.60 -18.16 -29.50
N LEU A 22 -27.53 -19.48 -29.30
CA LEU A 22 -26.98 -20.06 -28.06
C LEU A 22 -25.50 -19.71 -27.92
N ILE A 23 -24.72 -19.95 -28.97
CA ILE A 23 -23.29 -19.60 -29.04
C ILE A 23 -23.09 -18.09 -28.84
N PHE A 24 -23.91 -17.25 -29.46
CA PHE A 24 -23.84 -15.79 -29.30
C PHE A 24 -24.18 -15.34 -27.87
N SER A 25 -25.16 -15.96 -27.21
CA SER A 25 -25.46 -15.68 -25.80
C SER A 25 -24.32 -16.11 -24.88
N SER A 26 -23.73 -17.29 -25.10
CA SER A 26 -22.53 -17.73 -24.37
C SER A 26 -21.36 -16.76 -24.57
N PHE A 27 -21.23 -16.19 -25.75
CA PHE A 27 -20.19 -15.22 -26.07
C PHE A 27 -20.38 -13.85 -25.40
N ILE A 28 -21.61 -13.33 -25.38
CA ILE A 28 -21.93 -12.11 -24.62
C ILE A 28 -21.69 -12.34 -23.12
N LEU A 29 -22.05 -13.53 -22.60
CA LEU A 29 -21.81 -13.90 -21.21
C LEU A 29 -20.31 -13.87 -20.89
N ILE A 30 -19.45 -14.40 -21.76
CA ILE A 30 -18.00 -14.39 -21.53
C ILE A 30 -17.42 -12.98 -21.65
N ALA A 31 -17.86 -12.18 -22.62
CA ALA A 31 -17.46 -10.78 -22.72
C ALA A 31 -17.84 -9.98 -21.45
N ALA A 32 -19.03 -10.23 -20.91
CA ALA A 32 -19.49 -9.64 -19.65
C ALA A 32 -18.68 -10.12 -18.43
N ILE A 33 -18.33 -11.41 -18.37
CA ILE A 33 -17.43 -11.96 -17.34
C ILE A 33 -16.04 -11.31 -17.44
N PHE A 34 -15.52 -11.14 -18.65
CA PHE A 34 -14.20 -10.52 -18.86
C PHE A 34 -14.20 -9.04 -18.46
N ALA A 35 -15.21 -8.27 -18.85
CA ALA A 35 -15.38 -6.89 -18.39
C ALA A 35 -15.48 -6.82 -16.85
N GLY A 36 -16.19 -7.75 -16.22
CA GLY A 36 -16.26 -7.88 -14.77
C GLY A 36 -14.90 -8.15 -14.11
N VAL A 37 -14.11 -9.06 -14.68
CA VAL A 37 -12.78 -9.45 -14.18
C VAL A 37 -11.75 -8.32 -14.33
N CYS A 38 -11.72 -7.60 -15.46
CA CYS A 38 -10.79 -6.48 -15.61
C CYS A 38 -11.16 -5.27 -14.75
N CYS A 39 -12.46 -5.03 -14.53
CA CYS A 39 -12.91 -4.11 -13.49
C CYS A 39 -12.44 -4.55 -12.09
N GLN A 40 -12.42 -5.85 -11.80
CA GLN A 40 -11.90 -6.36 -10.53
C GLN A 40 -10.42 -6.03 -10.35
N ILE A 41 -9.54 -6.22 -11.34
CA ILE A 41 -8.08 -5.95 -11.21
C ILE A 41 -7.82 -4.48 -10.86
N ASN A 42 -8.43 -3.56 -11.60
CA ASN A 42 -8.31 -2.12 -11.33
C ASN A 42 -8.85 -1.79 -9.92
N GLN A 43 -9.91 -2.48 -9.49
CA GLN A 43 -10.38 -2.38 -8.10
C GLN A 43 -9.41 -3.01 -7.10
N THR A 44 -8.71 -4.11 -7.38
CA THR A 44 -7.84 -4.79 -6.40
C THR A 44 -6.62 -3.95 -6.04
N GLU A 45 -5.98 -3.31 -7.03
CA GLU A 45 -4.84 -2.40 -6.79
C GLU A 45 -5.28 -1.07 -6.15
N GLN A 46 -6.51 -0.64 -6.42
CA GLN A 46 -7.12 0.55 -5.81
C GLN A 46 -7.85 0.24 -4.49
N ASN A 47 -7.79 -1.01 -4.02
CA ASN A 47 -8.41 -1.43 -2.77
C ASN A 47 -7.39 -1.43 -1.63
N ALA A 48 -7.57 -0.49 -0.71
CA ALA A 48 -6.76 -0.37 0.49
C ALA A 48 -6.62 -1.69 1.25
N ASN A 49 -7.69 -2.48 1.37
CA ASN A 49 -7.67 -3.73 2.13
C ASN A 49 -6.80 -4.80 1.46
N TYR A 50 -6.78 -4.86 0.13
CA TYR A 50 -5.93 -5.79 -0.59
C TYR A 50 -4.46 -5.42 -0.41
N VAL A 51 -4.11 -4.14 -0.63
CA VAL A 51 -2.75 -3.62 -0.45
C VAL A 51 -2.25 -3.85 0.97
N LYS A 52 -3.05 -3.48 1.99
CA LYS A 52 -2.71 -3.71 3.41
C LYS A 52 -2.46 -5.19 3.70
N LYS A 53 -3.32 -6.08 3.19
CA LYS A 53 -3.18 -7.54 3.39
C LYS A 53 -1.92 -8.08 2.70
N TYR A 54 -1.62 -7.61 1.50
CA TYR A 54 -0.42 -7.99 0.76
C TYR A 54 0.85 -7.57 1.50
N LEU A 55 0.94 -6.29 1.91
CA LEU A 55 2.09 -5.77 2.66
C LEU A 55 2.27 -6.49 4.00
N ALA A 56 1.20 -6.83 4.71
CA ALA A 56 1.23 -7.63 5.94
C ALA A 56 1.71 -9.07 5.70
N SER A 57 1.39 -9.66 4.55
CA SER A 57 1.86 -11.02 4.20
C SER A 57 3.34 -11.07 3.80
N LYS A 58 3.92 -9.92 3.42
CA LYS A 58 5.30 -9.83 2.97
C LYS A 58 6.26 -9.93 4.16
N LYS A 59 6.95 -11.06 4.25
CA LYS A 59 7.92 -11.33 5.32
C LYS A 59 8.99 -10.23 5.37
N GLY A 60 9.14 -9.63 6.55
CA GLY A 60 10.16 -8.63 6.82
C GLY A 60 9.88 -7.23 6.29
N TYR A 61 8.74 -6.97 5.63
CA TYR A 61 8.44 -5.64 5.08
C TYR A 61 8.43 -4.55 6.17
N TYR A 62 7.58 -4.70 7.18
CA TYR A 62 7.48 -3.72 8.26
C TYR A 62 8.73 -3.68 9.15
N SER A 63 9.39 -4.82 9.39
CA SER A 63 10.64 -4.83 10.16
C SER A 63 11.74 -4.05 9.45
N ASN A 64 11.86 -4.18 8.13
CA ASN A 64 12.85 -3.43 7.34
C ASN A 64 12.53 -1.93 7.35
N LEU A 65 11.25 -1.55 7.28
CA LEU A 65 10.82 -0.16 7.42
C LEU A 65 11.17 0.42 8.79
N VAL A 66 10.91 -0.34 9.87
CA VAL A 66 11.30 0.06 11.24
C VAL A 66 12.81 0.26 11.32
N THR A 67 13.61 -0.71 10.85
CA THR A 67 15.07 -0.63 10.88
C THR A 67 15.59 0.56 10.09
N SER A 68 15.09 0.78 8.86
CA SER A 68 15.50 1.91 8.02
C SER A 68 15.13 3.25 8.65
N THR A 69 13.90 3.37 9.17
CA THR A 69 13.45 4.60 9.84
C THR A 69 14.29 4.87 11.09
N ARG A 70 14.54 3.86 11.94
CA ARG A 70 15.39 4.01 13.13
C ARG A 70 16.79 4.48 12.74
N ARG A 71 17.39 3.90 11.70
CA ARG A 71 18.69 4.34 11.16
C ARG A 71 18.67 5.82 10.77
N GLN A 72 17.70 6.24 9.96
CA GLN A 72 17.59 7.64 9.51
C GLN A 72 17.37 8.59 10.69
N VAL A 73 16.60 8.17 11.71
CA VAL A 73 16.46 8.95 12.95
C VAL A 73 17.79 9.01 13.68
N THR A 74 18.49 7.91 13.92
CA THR A 74 19.81 7.93 14.55
C THR A 74 20.78 8.86 13.83
N GLU A 75 20.82 8.82 12.50
CA GLU A 75 21.62 9.73 11.67
C GLU A 75 21.26 11.21 11.87
N LYS A 76 20.01 11.56 12.22
CA LYS A 76 19.62 12.93 12.57
C LYS A 76 20.16 13.40 13.92
N TYR A 77 20.34 12.50 14.89
CA TYR A 77 20.81 12.87 16.23
C TYR A 77 22.32 12.77 16.34
N TYR A 78 22.93 11.72 15.78
CA TYR A 78 24.36 11.44 15.89
C TYR A 78 25.15 11.82 14.62
N GLY A 79 24.51 12.02 13.47
CA GLY A 79 25.21 12.21 12.20
C GLY A 79 25.59 10.89 11.54
N THR A 80 26.19 10.96 10.35
CA THR A 80 26.47 9.79 9.48
C THR A 80 27.72 9.00 9.85
N GLN A 81 28.58 9.52 10.75
CA GLN A 81 29.88 8.94 11.09
C GLN A 81 30.13 8.77 12.60
N ALA A 82 29.15 9.05 13.46
CA ALA A 82 29.40 9.17 14.88
C ALA A 82 29.35 7.85 15.66
N THR A 83 30.27 7.75 16.62
CA THR A 83 30.16 6.89 17.79
C THR A 83 28.87 7.23 18.55
N THR A 84 28.08 6.22 18.91
CA THR A 84 26.76 6.39 19.57
C THR A 84 26.84 6.88 21.02
N GLU A 85 27.91 7.56 21.40
CA GLU A 85 28.17 7.97 22.78
C GLU A 85 27.54 9.34 23.08
N GLU A 86 27.59 10.29 22.14
CA GLU A 86 27.06 11.64 22.32
C GLU A 86 26.35 12.14 21.07
N PHE A 87 25.31 12.96 21.25
CA PHE A 87 24.64 13.61 20.12
C PHE A 87 25.61 14.51 19.33
N SER A 88 25.35 14.61 18.03
CA SER A 88 26.14 15.47 17.14
C SER A 88 26.07 16.94 17.55
N GLU A 89 27.15 17.67 17.24
CA GLU A 89 27.21 19.13 17.43
C GLU A 89 26.09 19.84 16.67
N GLN A 90 25.77 19.37 15.45
CA GLN A 90 24.69 19.90 14.62
C GLN A 90 23.34 19.80 15.36
N PHE A 91 22.97 18.60 15.81
CA PHE A 91 21.72 18.39 16.54
C PHE A 91 21.67 19.24 17.81
N THR A 92 22.76 19.22 18.58
CA THR A 92 22.85 19.91 19.86
C THR A 92 22.70 21.42 19.70
N THR A 93 23.38 22.00 18.70
CA THR A 93 23.28 23.43 18.37
C THR A 93 21.86 23.82 17.95
N ASP A 94 21.25 23.04 17.06
CA ASP A 94 19.88 23.29 16.62
C ASP A 94 18.86 23.16 17.77
N PHE A 95 19.08 22.21 18.67
CA PHE A 95 18.26 21.99 19.85
C PHE A 95 18.31 23.19 20.80
N TYR A 96 19.52 23.61 21.22
CA TYR A 96 19.65 24.76 22.13
C TYR A 96 19.20 26.07 21.50
N LYS A 97 19.37 26.23 20.17
CA LYS A 97 18.82 27.37 19.44
C LYS A 97 17.28 27.42 19.55
N LYS A 98 16.60 26.29 19.43
CA LYS A 98 15.13 26.23 19.62
C LYS A 98 14.74 26.50 21.08
N ILE A 99 15.48 25.94 22.04
CA ILE A 99 15.18 26.13 23.47
C ILE A 99 15.38 27.59 23.91
N SER A 100 16.46 28.23 23.49
CA SER A 100 16.74 29.65 23.83
C SER A 100 15.72 30.65 23.26
N GLN A 101 14.96 30.25 22.24
CA GLN A 101 13.84 31.04 21.72
C GLN A 101 12.57 30.94 22.56
N LEU A 102 12.51 30.00 23.51
CA LEU A 102 11.39 29.84 24.43
C LEU A 102 11.51 30.84 25.57
N GLN A 103 10.47 31.62 25.80
CA GLN A 103 10.38 32.55 26.94
C GLN A 103 9.90 31.80 28.19
N ASP A 104 10.65 30.80 28.63
CA ASP A 104 10.31 29.99 29.80
C ASP A 104 11.37 30.15 30.89
N SER A 105 10.99 30.75 32.02
CA SER A 105 11.88 31.03 33.15
C SER A 105 12.38 29.77 33.88
N ASP A 106 11.69 28.64 33.70
CA ASP A 106 12.01 27.39 34.38
C ASP A 106 13.06 26.56 33.62
N LEU A 107 13.32 26.91 32.35
CA LEU A 107 14.33 26.27 31.50
C LEU A 107 15.71 26.89 31.65
N LYS A 108 16.34 26.66 32.80
CA LYS A 108 17.76 27.02 33.00
C LYS A 108 18.67 26.09 32.20
N GLU A 109 19.77 26.63 31.68
CA GLU A 109 20.74 25.90 30.83
C GLU A 109 21.20 24.57 31.44
N GLY A 110 21.55 24.55 32.74
CA GLY A 110 21.96 23.32 33.43
C GLY A 110 20.86 22.25 33.56
N ILE A 111 19.58 22.67 33.62
CA ILE A 111 18.43 21.74 33.65
C ILE A 111 18.24 21.13 32.26
N VAL A 112 18.30 21.96 31.22
CA VAL A 112 18.18 21.51 29.83
C VAL A 112 19.31 20.54 29.47
N PHE A 113 20.54 20.84 29.87
CA PHE A 113 21.69 19.96 29.67
C PHE A 113 21.50 18.60 30.34
N MET A 114 21.09 18.58 31.61
CA MET A 114 20.84 17.34 32.34
C MET A 114 19.74 16.50 31.68
N GLN A 115 18.62 17.13 31.28
CA GLN A 115 17.52 16.43 30.62
C GLN A 115 17.91 15.91 29.24
N LEU A 116 18.71 16.65 28.48
CA LEU A 116 19.21 16.19 27.19
C LEU A 116 20.16 14.99 27.34
N LYS A 117 20.96 14.97 28.41
CA LYS A 117 21.80 13.81 28.76
C LYS A 117 20.94 12.57 29.06
N TYR A 118 19.90 12.69 29.87
CA TYR A 118 18.97 11.58 30.09
C TYR A 118 18.36 11.07 28.79
N LEU A 119 17.95 11.97 27.90
CA LEU A 119 17.39 11.58 26.61
C LEU A 119 18.42 10.89 25.69
N ASN A 120 19.71 11.21 25.82
CA ASN A 120 20.82 10.50 25.15
C ASN A 120 21.01 9.10 25.74
N ASP A 121 21.09 9.01 27.07
CA ASP A 121 21.35 7.75 27.77
C ASP A 121 20.27 6.70 27.50
N TYR A 122 19.02 7.13 27.30
CA TYR A 122 17.87 6.27 26.98
C TYR A 122 17.47 6.31 25.49
N PHE A 123 18.31 6.85 24.61
CA PHE A 123 17.93 7.09 23.21
C PHE A 123 17.53 5.80 22.49
N THR A 124 18.26 4.71 22.73
CA THR A 124 18.00 3.41 22.12
C THR A 124 16.62 2.87 22.52
N GLU A 125 16.31 2.86 23.81
CA GLU A 125 15.00 2.42 24.31
C GLU A 125 13.87 3.33 23.83
N ILE A 126 14.13 4.64 23.77
CA ILE A 126 13.19 5.62 23.19
C ILE A 126 12.88 5.25 21.74
N LEU A 127 13.89 5.00 20.90
CA LEU A 127 13.69 4.58 19.51
C LEU A 127 12.91 3.26 19.42
N GLU A 128 13.22 2.30 20.28
CA GLU A 128 12.58 1.00 20.26
C GLU A 128 11.09 1.07 20.59
N GLN A 129 10.72 1.86 21.60
CA GLN A 129 9.33 2.04 22.04
C GLN A 129 8.53 2.94 21.09
N SER A 130 9.19 3.96 20.53
CA SER A 130 8.55 4.98 19.69
C SER A 130 8.33 4.50 18.26
N ILE A 131 9.33 3.84 17.67
CA ILE A 131 9.30 3.35 16.30
C ILE A 131 9.34 1.82 16.35
N ASN A 132 8.17 1.20 16.51
CA ASN A 132 8.05 -0.26 16.54
C ASN A 132 7.12 -0.76 15.43
N GLN A 133 7.13 -2.07 15.20
CA GLN A 133 6.38 -2.69 14.10
C GLN A 133 4.88 -2.48 14.23
N GLU A 134 4.31 -2.63 15.43
CA GLU A 134 2.87 -2.47 15.67
C GLU A 134 2.39 -1.05 15.35
N ALA A 135 3.13 -0.04 15.82
CA ALA A 135 2.87 1.36 15.54
C ALA A 135 3.01 1.64 14.03
N TYR A 136 4.03 1.09 13.38
CA TYR A 136 4.25 1.24 11.94
C TYR A 136 3.09 0.69 11.12
N VAL A 137 2.62 -0.53 11.44
CA VAL A 137 1.47 -1.15 10.77
C VAL A 137 0.23 -0.27 10.93
N THR A 138 -0.04 0.17 12.17
CA THR A 138 -1.23 0.98 12.48
C THR A 138 -1.22 2.32 11.76
N HIS A 139 -0.12 3.07 11.86
CA HIS A 139 -0.01 4.37 11.22
C HIS A 139 -0.01 4.23 9.69
N LEU A 140 0.80 3.35 9.11
CA LEU A 140 0.85 3.18 7.65
C LEU A 140 -0.50 2.76 7.08
N ASN A 141 -1.21 1.84 7.73
CA ASN A 141 -2.56 1.44 7.29
C ASN A 141 -3.52 2.62 7.28
N ARG A 142 -3.45 3.50 8.29
CA ARG A 142 -4.27 4.72 8.34
C ARG A 142 -3.91 5.70 7.22
N PHE A 143 -2.62 5.87 6.92
CA PHE A 143 -2.17 6.69 5.78
C PHE A 143 -2.66 6.13 4.44
N LEU A 144 -2.59 4.80 4.25
CA LEU A 144 -3.12 4.14 3.08
C LEU A 144 -4.64 4.36 2.98
N ASP A 145 -5.39 4.16 4.07
CA ASP A 145 -6.84 4.35 4.09
C ASP A 145 -7.23 5.79 3.70
N LEU A 146 -6.54 6.80 4.26
CA LEU A 146 -6.76 8.20 3.89
C LEU A 146 -6.48 8.46 2.41
N ARG A 147 -5.35 7.97 1.91
CA ARG A 147 -5.01 8.08 0.48
C ARG A 147 -6.09 7.45 -0.40
N PHE A 148 -6.47 6.20 -0.14
CA PHE A 148 -7.47 5.50 -0.96
C PHE A 148 -8.87 6.12 -0.83
N SER A 149 -9.13 6.86 0.26
CA SER A 149 -10.37 7.65 0.43
C SER A 149 -10.32 9.04 -0.23
N GLY A 150 -9.18 9.45 -0.80
CA GLY A 150 -8.99 10.78 -1.39
C GLY A 150 -8.92 11.93 -0.38
N GLN A 151 -8.53 11.63 0.87
CA GLN A 151 -8.38 12.63 1.93
C GLN A 151 -6.91 13.00 2.12
N ASP A 152 -6.62 14.31 2.06
CA ASP A 152 -5.26 14.84 2.16
C ASP A 152 -4.92 15.45 3.54
N ASN A 153 -5.80 15.33 4.55
CA ASN A 153 -5.59 15.97 5.85
C ASN A 153 -4.71 15.12 6.80
N PHE A 154 -3.42 15.00 6.44
CA PHE A 154 -2.42 14.24 7.20
C PHE A 154 -1.90 14.97 8.45
N ASN A 155 -2.16 16.28 8.58
CA ASN A 155 -1.69 17.08 9.71
C ASN A 155 -2.21 16.56 11.05
N SER A 156 -3.47 16.08 11.07
CA SER A 156 -4.06 15.44 12.25
C SER A 156 -3.27 14.20 12.71
N ILE A 157 -2.70 13.44 11.77
CA ILE A 157 -1.89 12.26 12.09
C ILE A 157 -0.51 12.67 12.61
N LYS A 158 0.12 13.71 12.04
CA LYS A 158 1.41 14.22 12.57
C LYS A 158 1.29 14.58 14.05
N THR A 159 0.24 15.31 14.42
CA THR A 159 -0.04 15.65 15.82
C THR A 159 -0.31 14.42 16.67
N GLN A 160 -1.08 13.45 16.16
CA GLN A 160 -1.34 12.20 16.89
C GLN A 160 -0.06 11.40 17.14
N ILE A 161 0.82 11.29 16.15
CA ILE A 161 2.13 10.63 16.26
C ILE A 161 2.97 11.34 17.31
N ASN A 162 3.04 12.67 17.25
CA ASN A 162 3.79 13.47 18.22
C ASN A 162 3.31 13.23 19.65
N ASN A 163 2.00 13.30 19.90
CA ASN A 163 1.43 13.12 21.23
C ASN A 163 1.61 11.68 21.75
N SER A 164 1.45 10.68 20.88
CA SER A 164 1.67 9.28 21.21
C SER A 164 3.14 9.00 21.56
N MET A 165 4.07 9.59 20.81
CA MET A 165 5.51 9.46 21.04
C MET A 165 5.93 10.15 22.34
N ALA A 166 5.47 11.38 22.58
CA ALA A 166 5.70 12.09 23.83
C ALA A 166 5.20 11.29 25.05
N ALA A 167 3.96 10.79 25.00
CA ALA A 167 3.40 10.00 26.09
C ALA A 167 4.18 8.71 26.36
N LYS A 168 4.67 8.02 25.31
CA LYS A 168 5.51 6.82 25.47
C LYS A 168 6.85 7.12 26.11
N ILE A 169 7.49 8.22 25.72
CA ILE A 169 8.78 8.63 26.27
C ILE A 169 8.61 9.09 27.72
N ASP A 170 7.57 9.88 28.01
CA ASP A 170 7.23 10.26 29.39
C ASP A 170 6.98 9.02 30.26
N GLN A 171 6.24 8.03 29.75
CA GLN A 171 6.00 6.79 30.48
C GLN A 171 7.29 5.99 30.70
N LEU A 172 8.20 5.96 29.73
CA LEU A 172 9.48 5.30 29.85
C LEU A 172 10.36 5.96 30.92
N LEU A 173 10.53 7.28 30.83
CA LEU A 173 11.37 8.05 31.76
C LEU A 173 10.77 8.10 33.17
N SER A 174 9.45 8.14 33.29
CA SER A 174 8.76 8.10 34.58
C SER A 174 9.02 6.81 35.36
N LYS A 175 9.17 5.65 34.68
CA LYS A 175 9.58 4.39 35.32
C LYS A 175 10.94 4.49 36.00
N GLU A 176 11.84 5.25 35.38
CA GLU A 176 13.19 5.53 35.87
C GLU A 176 13.23 6.74 36.83
N ARG A 177 12.06 7.29 37.19
CA ARG A 177 11.89 8.49 38.04
C ARG A 177 12.54 9.74 37.46
N LEU A 178 12.71 9.77 36.13
CA LEU A 178 13.20 10.93 35.40
C LEU A 178 12.00 11.73 34.89
N SER A 179 12.07 13.05 35.04
CA SER A 179 11.06 13.97 34.51
C SER A 179 11.75 14.93 33.56
N VAL A 180 11.20 15.04 32.35
CA VAL A 180 11.68 15.97 31.33
C VAL A 180 10.66 17.09 31.19
N HIS A 181 11.13 18.32 31.03
CA HIS A 181 10.24 19.45 30.81
C HIS A 181 9.52 19.28 29.46
N PRO A 182 8.19 19.51 29.37
CA PRO A 182 7.43 19.25 28.14
C PRO A 182 8.00 19.92 26.89
N GLN A 183 8.57 21.12 27.03
CA GLN A 183 9.20 21.84 25.92
C GLN A 183 10.53 21.23 25.49
N VAL A 184 11.34 20.71 26.43
CA VAL A 184 12.58 19.97 26.13
C VAL A 184 12.22 18.70 25.36
N LEU A 185 11.23 17.95 25.87
CA LEU A 185 10.76 16.74 25.24
C LEU A 185 10.20 16.99 23.83
N THR A 186 9.36 18.01 23.65
CA THR A 186 8.76 18.34 22.35
C THR A 186 9.84 18.68 21.32
N ASN A 187 10.83 19.50 21.68
CA ASN A 187 11.93 19.85 20.78
C ASN A 187 12.84 18.66 20.49
N PHE A 188 13.04 17.79 21.48
CA PHE A 188 13.80 16.57 21.32
C PHE A 188 13.10 15.60 20.37
N ILE A 189 11.79 15.42 20.48
CA ILE A 189 11.01 14.47 19.65
C ILE A 189 10.79 14.97 18.22
N SER A 190 10.76 16.30 18.01
CA SER A 190 10.39 16.90 16.72
C SER A 190 11.15 16.32 15.52
N PRO A 191 12.50 16.17 15.54
CA PRO A 191 13.24 15.57 14.42
C PRO A 191 12.86 14.11 14.15
N MET A 192 12.64 13.32 15.20
CA MET A 192 12.20 11.93 15.09
C MET A 192 10.81 11.82 14.45
N VAL A 193 9.87 12.65 14.89
CA VAL A 193 8.52 12.71 14.31
C VAL A 193 8.57 13.15 12.86
N GLU A 194 9.42 14.10 12.51
CA GLU A 194 9.57 14.55 11.12
C GLU A 194 10.06 13.45 10.19
N VAL A 195 11.14 12.74 10.56
CA VAL A 195 11.65 11.61 9.77
C VAL A 195 10.58 10.53 9.64
N TYR A 196 9.98 10.13 10.76
CA TYR A 196 8.98 9.06 10.77
C TYR A 196 7.74 9.42 9.95
N TYR A 197 7.22 10.63 10.10
CA TYR A 197 6.09 11.14 9.34
C TYR A 197 6.39 11.26 7.84
N HIS A 198 7.57 11.78 7.48
CA HIS A 198 7.98 11.90 6.09
C HIS A 198 8.12 10.52 5.43
N GLN A 199 8.66 9.53 6.15
CA GLN A 199 8.74 8.16 5.68
C GLN A 199 7.35 7.56 5.45
N LEU A 200 6.41 7.75 6.37
CA LEU A 200 5.02 7.28 6.21
C LEU A 200 4.33 7.92 5.00
N ILE A 201 4.49 9.23 4.80
CA ILE A 201 3.97 9.94 3.61
C ILE A 201 4.62 9.43 2.34
N SER A 202 5.95 9.31 2.34
CA SER A 202 6.71 8.86 1.18
C SER A 202 6.24 7.47 0.76
N ILE A 203 6.00 6.57 1.70
CA ILE A 203 5.46 5.23 1.44
C ILE A 203 4.01 5.28 0.98
N SER A 204 3.15 6.07 1.63
CA SER A 204 1.75 6.12 1.25
C SER A 204 1.55 6.75 -0.13
N HIS A 205 2.36 7.75 -0.52
CA HIS A 205 2.29 8.47 -1.79
C HIS A 205 3.40 8.11 -2.80
N ALA A 206 4.09 7.00 -2.57
CA ALA A 206 5.26 6.58 -3.34
C ALA A 206 4.98 6.47 -4.84
N ASN A 207 5.54 7.38 -5.65
CA ASN A 207 5.60 7.38 -7.13
C ASN A 207 4.45 6.66 -7.86
N THR A 208 3.22 6.90 -7.42
CA THR A 208 2.02 6.37 -8.06
C THR A 208 1.81 6.99 -9.43
N ASN A 209 2.42 8.15 -9.69
CA ASN A 209 2.32 8.78 -11.00
C ASN A 209 3.09 8.02 -12.10
N LEU A 210 4.10 7.21 -11.77
CA LEU A 210 4.81 6.41 -12.78
C LEU A 210 4.05 5.14 -13.17
N TYR A 211 3.35 4.51 -12.23
CA TYR A 211 2.67 3.22 -12.44
C TYR A 211 1.14 3.29 -12.48
N GLN A 212 0.53 4.38 -11.96
CA GLN A 212 -0.93 4.59 -11.92
C GLN A 212 -1.42 5.81 -12.73
N SER A 213 -0.56 6.74 -13.19
CA SER A 213 -1.07 8.01 -13.80
C SER A 213 -1.76 7.84 -15.13
N ASN A 214 -1.43 6.79 -15.89
CA ASN A 214 -2.06 6.57 -17.17
C ASN A 214 -3.17 5.53 -17.03
N SER A 215 -4.18 5.85 -16.20
CA SER A 215 -5.36 5.00 -16.00
C SER A 215 -5.98 4.58 -17.33
N ALA A 216 -5.89 5.43 -18.37
CA ALA A 216 -6.31 5.10 -19.73
C ALA A 216 -5.40 4.06 -20.41
N LEU A 217 -4.07 4.22 -20.41
CA LEU A 217 -3.15 3.20 -20.96
C LEU A 217 -3.17 1.90 -20.17
N HIS A 218 -3.31 1.95 -18.85
CA HIS A 218 -3.37 0.78 -17.98
C HIS A 218 -4.70 0.02 -18.19
N PHE A 219 -5.82 0.75 -18.23
CA PHE A 219 -7.12 0.21 -18.68
C PHE A 219 -7.01 -0.38 -20.09
N LEU A 220 -6.32 0.29 -21.00
CA LEU A 220 -6.16 -0.17 -22.37
C LEU A 220 -5.28 -1.42 -22.44
N ILE A 221 -4.17 -1.52 -21.70
CA ILE A 221 -3.31 -2.72 -21.65
C ILE A 221 -4.04 -3.91 -21.01
N LEU A 222 -4.80 -3.69 -19.92
CA LEU A 222 -5.60 -4.72 -19.27
C LEU A 222 -6.81 -5.14 -20.11
N ASN A 223 -7.39 -4.22 -20.89
CA ASN A 223 -8.58 -4.47 -21.70
C ASN A 223 -8.28 -4.77 -23.18
N LEU A 224 -7.06 -4.56 -23.67
CA LEU A 224 -6.64 -4.89 -25.03
C LEU A 224 -6.83 -6.38 -25.31
N PRO A 225 -6.50 -7.31 -24.39
CA PRO A 225 -6.82 -8.72 -24.55
C PRO A 225 -8.33 -8.95 -24.73
N ILE A 226 -9.20 -8.19 -24.04
CA ILE A 226 -10.66 -8.26 -24.20
C ILE A 226 -11.09 -7.83 -25.58
N ILE A 227 -10.56 -6.71 -26.04
CA ILE A 227 -10.95 -6.12 -27.31
C ILE A 227 -10.50 -7.03 -28.45
N ILE A 228 -9.26 -7.52 -28.40
CA ILE A 228 -8.73 -8.52 -29.35
C ILE A 228 -9.58 -9.79 -29.32
N PHE A 229 -9.92 -10.26 -28.12
CA PHE A 229 -10.76 -11.42 -27.90
C PHE A 229 -12.15 -11.24 -28.53
N LEU A 230 -12.82 -10.11 -28.28
CA LEU A 230 -14.13 -9.78 -28.84
C LEU A 230 -14.09 -9.79 -30.37
N VAL A 231 -13.02 -9.23 -30.96
CA VAL A 231 -12.83 -9.19 -32.41
C VAL A 231 -12.59 -10.58 -33.01
N CYS A 232 -11.68 -11.38 -32.44
CA CYS A 232 -11.42 -12.76 -32.90
C CYS A 232 -12.68 -13.63 -32.84
N LEU A 233 -13.55 -13.35 -31.88
CA LEU A 233 -14.73 -14.11 -31.56
C LEU A 233 -15.92 -13.71 -32.48
N ILE A 234 -16.04 -12.41 -32.81
CA ILE A 234 -16.91 -11.92 -33.89
C ILE A 234 -16.47 -12.54 -35.23
N ILE A 235 -15.18 -12.53 -35.54
CA ILE A 235 -14.63 -13.15 -36.77
C ILE A 235 -14.93 -14.65 -36.76
N GLY A 236 -14.70 -15.34 -35.65
CA GLY A 236 -15.00 -16.78 -35.51
C GLY A 236 -16.46 -17.12 -35.77
N TYR A 237 -17.39 -16.27 -35.32
CA TYR A 237 -18.83 -16.43 -35.52
C TYR A 237 -19.26 -16.27 -36.99
N PHE A 238 -18.75 -15.24 -37.67
CA PHE A 238 -19.15 -14.94 -39.05
C PHE A 238 -18.43 -15.80 -40.10
N PHE A 239 -17.19 -16.23 -39.84
CA PHE A 239 -16.37 -16.92 -40.85
C PHE A 239 -16.36 -18.45 -40.74
N TYR A 240 -16.60 -19.06 -39.57
CA TYR A 240 -16.71 -20.52 -39.46
C TYR A 240 -18.16 -20.98 -39.66
N THR A 241 -18.39 -21.78 -40.71
CA THR A 241 -19.70 -22.37 -41.03
C THR A 241 -20.02 -23.62 -40.22
N SER A 242 -19.01 -24.35 -39.73
CA SER A 242 -19.20 -25.57 -38.95
C SER A 242 -19.34 -25.32 -37.44
N VAL A 243 -20.23 -26.07 -36.78
CA VAL A 243 -20.43 -26.01 -35.33
C VAL A 243 -19.16 -26.42 -34.57
N GLY A 244 -18.43 -27.43 -35.06
CA GLY A 244 -17.18 -27.89 -34.45
C GLY A 244 -16.07 -26.84 -34.47
N GLY A 245 -15.93 -26.08 -35.56
CA GLY A 245 -14.95 -24.99 -35.65
C GLY A 245 -15.25 -23.85 -34.66
N ARG A 246 -16.54 -23.52 -34.48
CA ARG A 246 -16.98 -22.52 -33.49
C ARG A 246 -16.71 -22.97 -32.06
N LEU A 247 -16.92 -24.27 -31.76
CA LEU A 247 -16.67 -24.84 -30.43
C LEU A 247 -15.17 -24.89 -30.10
N LEU A 248 -14.33 -25.26 -31.08
CA LEU A 248 -12.87 -25.26 -30.93
C LEU A 248 -12.34 -23.85 -30.68
N ALA A 249 -12.79 -22.87 -31.46
CA ALA A 249 -12.44 -21.46 -31.27
C ALA A 249 -12.84 -21.00 -29.86
N PHE A 250 -14.06 -21.34 -29.42
CA PHE A 250 -14.56 -21.05 -28.08
C PHE A 250 -13.70 -21.67 -26.96
N CYS A 251 -13.35 -22.95 -27.05
CA CYS A 251 -12.52 -23.61 -26.04
C CYS A 251 -11.12 -22.98 -25.95
N PHE A 252 -10.51 -22.65 -27.08
CA PHE A 252 -9.18 -22.01 -27.13
C PHE A 252 -9.20 -20.64 -26.44
N ILE A 253 -10.23 -19.87 -26.75
CA ILE A 253 -10.58 -18.58 -26.14
C ILE A 253 -10.73 -18.71 -24.61
N LEU A 254 -11.44 -19.73 -24.13
CA LEU A 254 -11.68 -19.96 -22.71
C LEU A 254 -10.40 -20.35 -21.96
N ILE A 255 -9.49 -21.09 -22.61
CA ILE A 255 -8.16 -21.41 -22.05
C ILE A 255 -7.34 -20.13 -21.88
N PHE A 256 -7.30 -19.25 -22.89
CA PHE A 256 -6.62 -17.97 -22.77
C PHE A 256 -7.21 -17.10 -21.65
N PHE A 257 -8.54 -17.11 -21.48
CA PHE A 257 -9.18 -16.42 -20.36
C PHE A 257 -8.66 -16.93 -19.01
N PHE A 258 -8.61 -18.25 -18.79
CA PHE A 258 -8.12 -18.79 -17.53
C PHE A 258 -6.64 -18.50 -17.29
N ILE A 259 -5.81 -18.57 -18.33
CA ILE A 259 -4.39 -18.21 -18.24
C ILE A 259 -4.24 -16.73 -17.87
N SER A 260 -4.95 -15.84 -18.58
CA SER A 260 -4.96 -14.41 -18.27
C SER A 260 -5.44 -14.16 -16.85
N PHE A 261 -6.51 -14.82 -16.39
CA PHE A 261 -7.04 -14.72 -15.02
C PHE A 261 -6.02 -15.14 -13.95
N LEU A 262 -5.36 -16.27 -14.15
CA LEU A 262 -4.35 -16.77 -13.20
C LEU A 262 -3.12 -15.85 -13.13
N LEU A 263 -2.78 -15.14 -14.21
CA LEU A 263 -1.68 -14.18 -14.25
C LEU A 263 -2.03 -12.82 -13.63
N GLN A 264 -3.27 -12.57 -13.22
CA GLN A 264 -3.69 -11.25 -12.68
C GLN A 264 -3.13 -10.97 -11.29
N ALA A 265 -3.27 -11.92 -10.36
CA ALA A 265 -2.76 -11.78 -9.01
C ALA A 265 -1.24 -11.54 -8.95
N PRO A 266 -0.38 -12.29 -9.67
CA PRO A 266 1.06 -12.04 -9.65
C PRO A 266 1.45 -10.69 -10.27
N VAL A 267 0.76 -10.22 -11.32
CA VAL A 267 1.02 -8.89 -11.90
C VAL A 267 0.64 -7.78 -10.93
N SER A 268 -0.52 -7.90 -10.28
CA SER A 268 -0.95 -6.92 -9.27
C SER A 268 0.00 -6.86 -8.07
N ASN A 269 0.43 -8.03 -7.59
CA ASN A 269 1.43 -8.13 -6.52
C ASN A 269 2.77 -7.51 -6.92
N HIS A 270 3.21 -7.72 -8.17
CA HIS A 270 4.43 -7.13 -8.70
C HIS A 270 4.34 -5.60 -8.76
N ASN A 271 3.21 -5.03 -9.18
CA ASN A 271 3.00 -3.58 -9.19
C ASN A 271 2.99 -2.98 -7.79
N ILE A 272 2.36 -3.65 -6.83
CA ILE A 272 2.40 -3.28 -5.41
C ILE A 272 3.85 -3.34 -4.91
N ASP A 273 4.62 -4.37 -5.28
CA ASP A 273 6.03 -4.45 -4.94
C ASP A 273 6.83 -3.28 -5.51
N LEU A 274 6.69 -2.94 -6.79
CA LEU A 274 7.37 -1.78 -7.38
C LEU A 274 7.04 -0.49 -6.64
N THR A 275 5.75 -0.29 -6.30
CA THR A 275 5.28 0.91 -5.62
C THR A 275 5.85 1.04 -4.21
N TYR A 276 5.89 -0.05 -3.45
CA TYR A 276 6.18 -0.02 -2.01
C TYR A 276 7.54 -0.60 -1.60
N SER A 277 8.33 -1.17 -2.53
CA SER A 277 9.64 -1.78 -2.23
C SER A 277 10.85 -0.92 -2.55
N ASP A 278 10.79 -0.03 -3.55
CA ASP A 278 11.95 0.79 -3.94
C ASP A 278 12.33 1.83 -2.88
N ILE A 279 11.42 2.16 -1.97
CA ILE A 279 11.63 3.10 -0.86
C ILE A 279 12.55 2.53 0.23
N ILE A 280 12.71 1.20 0.27
CA ILE A 280 13.57 0.52 1.27
C ILE A 280 15.05 0.57 0.86
N LYS A 281 15.36 0.88 -0.41
CA LYS A 281 16.74 0.85 -0.96
C LYS A 281 17.50 2.18 -0.83
N THR A 282 16.86 3.23 -0.32
CA THR A 282 17.45 4.54 -0.01
C THR A 282 17.63 4.72 1.49
#